data_AF-A0A4Y8C7T3-F1
#
_entry.id   AF-A0A4Y8C7T3-F1
#
_cell.length_a   1.000
_cell.length_b   1.000
_cell.length_c   1.000
_cell.angle_alpha   90.00
_cell.angle_beta   90.00
_cell.angle_gamma   90.00
#
_symmetry.space_group_name_H-M   'P 1'
#
loop_
_entity.id
_entity.type
_entity.pdbx_description
1 polymer ?
#
loop_
_entity_poly.entity_id
_entity_poly.type
_entity_poly.pdbx_seq_one_letter_code
_entity_poly.pdbx_strand_id
1 'polypeptide(L)'
;LLVAGARSALFLPFRNLGLIVVDEEHDNSYKASNQPFINARDLALFLGQKNNIKVVLGSATPSLTSFYKQKSFRLKGTFFDSKKHFLYDENELGITPMLLSELEKSLKHQKQAIVFLPTRA
;
A
#
# COMPACT_ATOMS: atom_id res chain seq x y z
N LEU A 1 -2.84 4.13 -25.82
CA LEU A 1 -1.97 5.02 -25.02
C LEU A 1 -2.08 4.57 -23.57
N LEU A 2 -0.95 4.29 -22.92
CA LEU A 2 -0.87 3.99 -21.49
C LEU A 2 -0.01 5.08 -20.85
N VAL A 3 -0.46 5.60 -19.72
CA VAL A 3 0.28 6.57 -18.91
C VAL A 3 0.41 6.01 -17.51
N ALA A 4 1.64 5.95 -17.01
CA ALA A 4 1.93 5.67 -15.62
C ALA A 4 2.57 6.93 -15.02
N GLY A 5 2.09 7.33 -13.85
CA GLY A 5 2.59 8.52 -13.18
C GLY A 5 2.03 8.63 -11.77
N ALA A 6 2.59 9.57 -11.00
CA ALA A 6 2.08 9.90 -9.69
C ALA A 6 0.73 10.63 -9.78
N ARG A 7 0.27 11.20 -8.66
CA ARG A 7 -0.98 11.94 -8.49
C ARG A 7 -1.33 12.93 -9.62
N SER A 8 -0.34 13.64 -10.14
CA SER A 8 -0.55 14.68 -11.16
C SER A 8 -1.01 14.13 -12.50
N ALA A 9 -0.82 12.84 -12.78
CA ALA A 9 -1.28 12.20 -14.01
C ALA A 9 -2.81 12.27 -14.19
N LEU A 10 -3.57 12.41 -13.09
CA LEU A 10 -5.02 12.59 -13.13
C LEU A 10 -5.48 13.91 -13.79
N PHE A 11 -4.59 14.89 -13.95
CA PHE A 11 -4.89 16.17 -14.62
C PHE A 11 -4.54 16.18 -16.11
N LEU A 12 -3.96 15.11 -16.64
CA LEU A 12 -3.65 15.04 -18.06
C LEU A 12 -4.94 15.05 -18.89
N PRO A 13 -4.98 15.81 -19.98
CA PRO A 13 -6.16 15.87 -20.83
C PRO A 13 -6.27 14.59 -21.66
N PHE A 14 -7.33 13.82 -21.41
CA PHE A 14 -7.66 12.63 -22.21
C PHE A 14 -9.01 12.81 -22.89
N ARG A 15 -9.08 12.43 -24.18
CA ARG A 15 -10.35 12.44 -24.93
C ARG A 15 -11.23 11.23 -24.60
N ASN A 16 -10.65 10.03 -24.61
CA ASN A 16 -11.37 8.76 -24.46
C ASN A 16 -10.71 7.87 -23.40
N LEU A 17 -10.58 8.36 -22.17
CA LEU A 17 -10.01 7.54 -21.08
C LEU A 17 -11.02 6.46 -20.66
N GLY A 18 -10.65 5.18 -20.80
CA GLY A 18 -11.55 4.06 -20.50
C GLY A 18 -11.40 3.45 -19.10
N LEU A 19 -10.23 3.62 -18.48
CA LEU A 19 -9.88 3.00 -17.21
C LEU A 19 -8.86 3.85 -16.44
N ILE A 20 -9.07 3.98 -15.14
CA ILE A 20 -8.09 4.48 -14.17
C ILE A 20 -7.75 3.34 -13.21
N VAL A 21 -6.47 3.10 -12.98
CA VAL A 21 -5.98 2.15 -11.97
C VAL A 21 -5.20 2.94 -10.93
N VAL A 22 -5.58 2.81 -9.67
CA VAL A 22 -4.85 3.38 -8.53
C VAL A 22 -4.25 2.22 -7.76
N ASP A 23 -2.92 2.08 -7.83
CA ASP A 23 -2.18 1.06 -7.08
C ASP A 23 -1.85 1.56 -5.67
N GLU A 24 -1.70 0.65 -4.71
CA GLU A 24 -1.52 0.96 -3.29
C GLU A 24 -2.47 2.06 -2.78
N GLU A 25 -3.78 1.91 -3.04
CA GLU A 25 -4.79 2.98 -2.84
C GLU A 25 -4.87 3.55 -1.41
N HIS A 26 -4.35 2.80 -0.44
CA HIS A 26 -4.31 3.14 0.97
C HIS A 26 -3.17 4.10 1.32
N ASP A 27 -2.21 4.30 0.41
CA ASP A 27 -1.04 5.13 0.65
C ASP A 27 -1.42 6.60 0.91
N ASN A 28 -0.92 7.13 2.03
CA ASN A 28 -1.11 8.54 2.40
C ASN A 28 -0.37 9.49 1.45
N SER A 29 0.61 9.02 0.68
CA SER A 29 1.27 9.79 -0.37
C SER A 29 0.27 10.32 -1.42
N TYR A 30 -0.91 9.70 -1.54
CA TYR A 30 -1.99 10.21 -2.39
C TYR A 30 -2.65 11.49 -1.90
N LYS A 31 -2.49 11.85 -0.62
CA LYS A 31 -2.94 13.13 -0.07
C LYS A 31 -1.86 14.20 -0.27
N ALA A 32 -2.20 15.28 -0.97
CA ALA A 32 -1.31 16.42 -1.12
C ALA A 32 -1.09 17.10 0.24
N SER A 33 0.17 17.31 0.61
CA SER A 33 0.56 18.08 1.80
C SER A 33 0.56 19.59 1.55
N ASN A 34 0.53 20.00 0.28
CA ASN A 34 0.56 21.39 -0.17
C ASN A 34 -0.66 21.65 -1.06
N GLN A 35 -1.00 22.92 -1.25
CA GLN A 35 -2.10 23.29 -2.13
C GLN A 35 -1.82 22.90 -3.61
N PRO A 36 -2.84 22.44 -4.35
CA PRO A 36 -4.20 22.14 -3.87
C PRO A 36 -4.24 20.85 -3.04
N PHE A 37 -4.97 20.88 -1.91
CA PHE A 37 -5.13 19.73 -1.01
C PHE A 37 -6.07 18.69 -1.62
N ILE A 38 -5.50 17.78 -2.39
CA ILE A 38 -6.25 16.76 -3.13
C ILE A 38 -5.83 15.38 -2.65
N ASN A 39 -6.82 14.48 -2.52
CA ASN A 39 -6.58 13.05 -2.43
C ASN A 39 -6.76 12.44 -3.82
N ALA A 40 -5.67 11.95 -4.41
CA ALA A 40 -5.70 11.41 -5.78
C ALA A 40 -6.63 10.21 -5.93
N ARG A 41 -6.77 9.36 -4.90
CA ARG A 41 -7.74 8.26 -4.89
C ARG A 41 -9.17 8.77 -5.04
N ASP A 42 -9.52 9.78 -4.25
CA ASP A 42 -10.88 10.34 -4.26
C ASP A 42 -11.14 11.11 -5.56
N LEU A 43 -10.12 11.80 -6.09
CA LEU A 43 -10.18 12.43 -7.40
C LEU A 43 -10.39 11.40 -8.53
N ALA A 44 -9.69 10.27 -8.49
CA ALA A 44 -9.87 9.20 -9.48
C ALA A 44 -11.31 8.65 -9.47
N LEU A 45 -11.87 8.39 -8.28
CA LEU A 45 -13.27 7.98 -8.14
C LEU A 45 -14.25 9.04 -8.66
N PHE A 46 -14.01 10.31 -8.33
CA PHE A 46 -14.82 11.41 -8.82
C PHE A 46 -14.78 11.54 -10.35
N LEU A 47 -13.59 11.50 -10.95
CA LEU A 47 -13.42 11.54 -12.40
C LEU A 47 -14.09 10.34 -13.08
N GLY A 48 -13.96 9.16 -12.47
CA GLY A 48 -14.64 7.93 -12.86
C GLY A 48 -16.15 8.09 -12.95
N GLN A 49 -16.75 8.57 -11.86
CA GLN A 49 -18.19 8.81 -11.80
C GLN A 49 -18.64 9.90 -12.78
N LYS A 50 -17.92 11.03 -12.84
CA LYS A 50 -18.31 12.19 -13.65
C LYS A 50 -18.21 11.92 -15.16
N ASN A 51 -17.24 11.13 -15.60
CA ASN A 51 -16.96 10.90 -17.02
C ASN A 51 -17.28 9.46 -17.47
N ASN A 52 -17.97 8.66 -16.63
CA ASN A 52 -18.29 7.26 -16.90
C ASN A 52 -17.05 6.39 -17.23
N ILE A 53 -15.96 6.59 -16.46
CA ILE A 53 -14.70 5.87 -16.61
C ILE A 53 -14.64 4.79 -15.52
N LYS A 54 -14.19 3.58 -15.89
CA LYS A 54 -13.99 2.51 -14.91
C LYS A 54 -12.82 2.87 -14.00
N VAL A 55 -12.94 2.59 -12.70
CA VAL A 55 -11.87 2.80 -11.72
C VAL A 55 -11.59 1.50 -10.99
N VAL A 56 -10.32 1.12 -10.92
CA VAL A 56 -9.84 -0.02 -10.13
C VAL A 56 -8.92 0.51 -9.04
N LEU A 57 -9.22 0.15 -7.79
CA LEU A 57 -8.38 0.44 -6.65
C LEU A 57 -7.66 -0.86 -6.26
N GLY A 58 -6.34 -0.89 -6.41
CA GLY A 58 -5.46 -2.00 -6.07
C GLY A 58 -4.86 -1.84 -4.68
N SER A 59 -4.84 -2.91 -3.90
CA SER A 59 -4.24 -2.93 -2.57
C SER A 59 -4.06 -4.32 -2.01
N ALA A 60 -2.95 -4.56 -1.32
CA ALA A 60 -2.83 -5.68 -0.40
C ALA A 60 -3.48 -5.38 0.97
N THR A 61 -3.51 -4.10 1.36
CA THR A 61 -4.00 -3.61 2.66
C THR A 61 -4.97 -2.45 2.44
N PRO A 62 -6.17 -2.71 1.88
CA PRO A 62 -7.08 -1.65 1.46
C PRO A 62 -7.48 -0.78 2.65
N SER A 63 -7.67 0.51 2.39
CA SER A 63 -8.16 1.42 3.43
C SER A 63 -9.54 0.98 3.91
N LEU A 64 -9.83 1.13 5.21
CA LEU A 64 -11.12 0.73 5.79
C LEU A 64 -12.30 1.36 5.02
N THR A 65 -12.15 2.61 4.60
CA THR A 65 -13.15 3.30 3.79
C THR A 65 -13.35 2.67 2.42
N SER A 66 -12.28 2.32 1.71
CA SER A 66 -12.37 1.60 0.43
C SER A 66 -13.06 0.26 0.62
N PHE A 67 -12.63 -0.51 1.62
CA PHE A 67 -13.13 -1.85 1.90
C PHE A 67 -14.62 -1.85 2.25
N TYR A 68 -15.09 -0.85 2.98
CA TYR A 68 -16.50 -0.72 3.36
C TYR A 68 -17.38 -0.16 2.23
N LYS A 69 -16.90 0.84 1.48
CA LYS A 69 -17.73 1.56 0.49
C LYS A 69 -17.72 0.94 -0.90
N GLN A 70 -16.69 0.17 -1.25
CA GLN A 70 -16.51 -0.35 -2.61
C GLN A 70 -16.73 -1.86 -2.65
N LYS A 71 -17.26 -2.35 -3.78
CA LYS A 71 -17.27 -3.79 -4.05
C LYS A 71 -15.83 -4.27 -4.19
N SER A 72 -15.45 -5.27 -3.40
CA SER A 72 -14.10 -5.81 -3.39
C SER A 72 -14.04 -7.20 -4.00
N PHE A 73 -12.92 -7.49 -4.67
CA PHE A 73 -12.57 -8.82 -5.14
C PHE A 73 -11.18 -9.16 -4.61
N ARG A 74 -11.08 -10.27 -3.87
CA ARG A 74 -9.82 -10.71 -3.27
C ARG A 74 -9.20 -11.81 -4.12
N LEU A 75 -8.00 -11.54 -4.64
CA LEU A 75 -7.17 -12.55 -5.28
C LEU A 75 -6.74 -13.59 -4.23
N LYS A 76 -6.84 -14.87 -4.58
CA LYS A 76 -6.42 -15.98 -3.71
C LYS A 76 -5.01 -16.42 -4.09
N GLY A 77 -4.18 -16.64 -3.07
CA GLY A 77 -2.78 -17.06 -3.24
C GLY A 77 -1.81 -15.90 -3.44
N THR A 78 -0.53 -16.21 -3.37
CA THR A 78 0.58 -15.33 -3.75
C THR A 78 1.12 -15.76 -5.10
N PHE A 79 1.73 -14.83 -5.84
CA PHE A 79 2.36 -15.18 -7.13
C PHE A 79 3.59 -16.10 -6.93
N PHE A 80 4.27 -15.98 -5.79
CA PHE A 80 5.40 -16.83 -5.40
C PHE A 80 5.10 -17.58 -4.11
N ASP A 81 5.55 -18.83 -4.03
CA ASP A 81 5.54 -19.61 -2.79
C ASP A 81 6.71 -19.18 -1.91
N SER A 82 6.40 -18.67 -0.71
CA SER A 82 7.39 -18.31 0.30
C SER A 82 7.15 -19.10 1.58
N LYS A 83 8.17 -19.81 2.08
CA LYS A 83 8.14 -20.38 3.43
C LYS A 83 8.40 -19.26 4.44
N LYS A 84 7.41 -18.98 5.28
CA LYS A 84 7.50 -17.96 6.34
C LYS A 84 7.66 -18.68 7.69
N HIS A 85 8.61 -18.21 8.49
CA HIS A 85 8.79 -18.65 9.86
C HIS A 85 8.42 -17.49 10.78
N PHE A 86 7.47 -17.72 11.69
CA PHE A 86 7.04 -16.73 12.66
C PHE A 86 7.51 -17.19 14.03
N LEU A 87 8.22 -16.32 14.73
CA LEU A 87 8.60 -16.48 16.13
C LEU A 87 7.86 -15.41 16.90
N TYR A 88 7.06 -15.85 17.87
CA TYR A 88 6.30 -14.95 18.73
C TYR A 88 7.03 -14.84 20.07
N ASP A 89 7.21 -13.61 20.52
CA ASP A 89 7.73 -13.31 21.84
C ASP A 89 6.56 -12.91 22.74
N GLU A 90 6.48 -13.48 23.93
CA GLU A 90 5.42 -13.18 24.90
C GLU A 90 5.75 -11.94 25.75
N ASN A 91 6.97 -11.41 25.66
CA ASN A 91 7.39 -10.28 26.47
C ASN A 91 7.06 -8.94 25.78
N GLU A 92 6.26 -8.11 26.45
CA GLU A 92 5.84 -6.80 25.93
C GLU A 92 6.95 -5.74 26.04
N LEU A 93 7.96 -5.98 26.88
CA LEU A 93 8.97 -4.99 27.25
C LEU A 93 10.36 -5.38 26.72
N GLY A 94 10.67 -4.84 25.54
CA GLY A 94 12.05 -4.75 25.04
C GLY A 94 12.54 -5.89 24.17
N ILE A 95 13.81 -5.80 23.75
CA ILE A 95 14.46 -6.83 22.93
C ILE A 95 14.89 -7.97 23.85
N THR A 96 14.30 -9.15 23.66
CA THR A 96 14.63 -10.33 24.44
C THR A 96 15.93 -11.00 23.95
N PRO A 97 16.56 -11.85 24.78
CA PRO A 97 17.68 -12.67 24.36
C PRO A 97 17.37 -13.56 23.14
N MET A 98 16.11 -13.98 22.98
CA MET A 98 15.67 -14.77 21.84
C MET A 98 15.75 -13.97 20.54
N LEU A 99 15.23 -12.74 20.53
CA LEU A 99 15.33 -11.84 19.38
C LEU A 99 16.79 -11.47 19.05
N LEU A 100 17.61 -11.18 20.08
CA LEU A 100 19.05 -10.91 19.89
C LEU A 100 19.77 -12.08 19.25
N SER A 101 19.51 -13.31 19.71
CA SER A 101 20.10 -14.53 19.17
C SER A 101 19.75 -14.73 17.69
N GLU A 102 18.50 -14.51 17.30
CA GLU A 102 18.08 -14.62 15.89
C GLU A 102 18.66 -13.50 15.01
N LEU A 103 18.79 -12.28 15.52
CA LEU A 103 19.48 -11.19 14.83
C LEU A 103 20.98 -11.52 14.62
N GLU A 104 21.68 -11.96 15.66
CA GLU A 104 23.08 -12.39 15.57
C GLU A 104 23.26 -13.52 14.56
N LYS A 105 22.36 -14.50 14.58
CA LYS A 105 22.37 -15.61 13.62
C LYS A 105 22.19 -15.10 12.20
N SER A 106 21.25 -14.17 11.96
CA SER A 106 21.06 -13.57 10.63
C SER A 106 22.34 -12.88 10.14
N LEU A 107 22.96 -12.06 10.99
CA LEU A 107 24.19 -11.32 10.68
C LEU A 107 25.41 -12.25 10.48
N LYS A 108 25.55 -13.31 11.28
CA LYS A 108 26.60 -14.34 11.11
C LYS A 108 26.49 -15.05 9.76
N HIS A 109 25.28 -15.19 9.21
CA HIS A 109 25.04 -15.74 7.88
C HIS A 109 25.11 -14.67 6.76
N GLN A 110 25.65 -13.48 7.05
CA GLN A 110 25.75 -12.34 6.11
C GLN A 110 24.40 -11.91 5.53
N LYS A 111 23.30 -12.12 6.27
CA LYS A 111 21.98 -11.62 5.91
C LYS A 111 21.72 -10.28 6.60
N GLN A 112 20.81 -9.50 6.02
CA GLN A 112 20.31 -8.28 6.64
C GLN A 112 19.08 -8.59 7.49
N ALA A 113 18.88 -7.82 8.54
CA ALA A 113 17.69 -7.84 9.37
C ALA A 113 17.11 -6.44 9.45
N ILE A 114 15.78 -6.34 9.43
CA ILE A 114 15.05 -5.09 9.61
C ILE A 114 14.32 -5.18 10.93
N VAL A 115 14.55 -4.22 11.82
CA VAL A 115 13.84 -4.08 13.09
C VAL A 115 12.90 -2.88 12.97
N PHE A 116 11.61 -3.14 13.07
CA PHE A 116 10.60 -2.07 13.12
C PHE A 116 10.35 -1.67 14.57
N LEU A 117 10.54 -0.40 14.88
CA LEU A 117 10.20 0.19 16.17
C LEU A 117 9.04 1.18 15.98
N PRO A 118 8.16 1.34 16.98
CA PRO A 118 7.16 2.40 16.95
C PRO A 118 7.83 3.77 16.76
N THR A 119 7.24 4.62 15.94
CA THR A 119 7.65 6.03 15.86
C THR A 119 7.39 6.69 17.22
N ARG A 120 8.30 7.55 17.68
CA ARG A 120 8.04 8.39 18.86
C ARG A 120 6.79 9.22 18.59
N ALA A 121 5.77 9.09 19.45
CA ALA A 121 4.58 9.91 19.44
C ALA A 121 4.91 11.36 19.85
#